data_AF-A0A377TXJ2-F1
#
_entry.id   AF-A0A377TXJ2-F1
#
_cell.length_a   1.000
_cell.length_b   1.000
_cell.length_c   1.000
_cell.angle_alpha   90.00
_cell.angle_beta   90.00
_cell.angle_gamma   90.00
#
_symmetry.space_group_name_H-M   'P 1'
#
loop_
_entity.id
_entity.type
_entity.pdbx_description
1 polymer ?
#
loop_
_entity_poly.entity_id
_entity_poly.type
_entity_poly.pdbx_seq_one_letter_code
_entity_poly.pdbx_strand_id
1 'polypeptide(L)' 'MSALFHECLVAEFDVPSADRFQFIERAADEQRIYDPHYLSEGRSARFVLFHIFAGKPRSRAQNRDSIVGSARG' A
#
# COMPACT_ATOMS: atom_id res chain seq x y z
N MET A 1 -11.68 3.77 -0.78
CA MET A 1 -10.26 3.44 -0.51
C MET A 1 -10.09 2.02 0.00
N SER A 2 -10.63 1.63 1.18
CA SER A 2 -10.47 0.26 1.72
C SER A 2 -10.98 -0.86 0.82
N ALA A 3 -12.18 -0.72 0.23
CA ALA A 3 -12.75 -1.74 -0.66
C ALA A 3 -11.90 -1.92 -1.92
N LEU A 4 -11.59 -0.82 -2.62
CA LEU A 4 -10.74 -0.83 -3.81
C LEU A 4 -9.36 -1.45 -3.53
N PHE A 5 -8.73 -1.09 -2.41
CA PHE A 5 -7.44 -1.67 -2.04
C PHE A 5 -7.54 -3.19 -1.83
N HIS A 6 -8.62 -3.67 -1.19
CA HIS A 6 -8.86 -5.10 -1.03
C HIS A 6 -9.09 -5.81 -2.35
N GLU A 7 -9.88 -5.22 -3.24
CA GLU A 7 -10.12 -5.75 -4.59
C GLU A 7 -8.80 -5.88 -5.38
N CYS A 8 -7.92 -4.88 -5.28
CA CYS A 8 -6.57 -4.98 -5.85
C CYS A 8 -5.75 -6.12 -5.22
N LEU A 9 -5.85 -6.33 -3.90
CA LEU A 9 -5.14 -7.44 -3.26
C LEU A 9 -5.64 -8.81 -3.75
N VAL A 10 -6.96 -8.96 -3.90
CA VAL A 10 -7.57 -10.18 -4.45
C VAL A 10 -7.10 -10.40 -5.90
N ALA A 11 -7.15 -9.36 -6.73
CA ALA A 11 -6.83 -9.47 -8.14
C ALA A 11 -5.33 -9.73 -8.40
N GLU A 12 -4.44 -9.03 -7.71
CA GLU A 12 -3.00 -9.10 -7.96
C GLU A 12 -2.29 -10.23 -7.21
N PHE A 13 -2.88 -10.68 -6.09
CA PHE A 13 -2.22 -11.64 -5.20
C PHE A 13 -3.02 -12.92 -4.94
N ASP A 14 -4.15 -13.13 -5.64
CA ASP A 14 -5.00 -14.32 -5.48
C ASP A 14 -5.40 -14.55 -4.00
N VAL A 15 -5.61 -13.45 -3.29
CA VAL A 15 -6.09 -13.46 -1.90
C VAL A 15 -7.57 -13.82 -1.92
N PRO A 16 -8.05 -14.76 -1.08
CA PRO A 16 -9.47 -15.05 -1.00
C PRO A 16 -10.29 -13.79 -0.71
N SER A 17 -11.44 -13.63 -1.35
CA SER A 17 -12.25 -12.40 -1.21
C SER A 17 -12.66 -12.09 0.24
N ALA A 18 -12.82 -13.13 1.07
CA ALA A 18 -13.14 -13.01 2.49
C ALA A 18 -11.92 -12.78 3.40
N ASP A 19 -10.69 -12.93 2.91
CA ASP A 19 -9.45 -12.71 3.67
C ASP A 19 -9.13 -11.22 3.79
N ARG A 20 -9.98 -10.51 4.54
CA ARG A 20 -10.00 -9.04 4.63
C ARG A 20 -9.76 -8.56 6.06
N PHE A 21 -8.50 -8.40 6.41
CA PHE A 21 -8.06 -7.86 7.70
C PHE A 21 -7.41 -6.49 7.49
N GLN A 22 -8.05 -5.42 7.97
CA GLN A 22 -7.56 -4.05 7.79
C GLN A 22 -7.74 -3.22 9.04
N PHE A 23 -6.66 -2.54 9.46
CA PHE A 23 -6.71 -1.45 10.43
C PHE A 23 -6.50 -0.13 9.69
N ILE A 24 -7.38 0.84 9.93
CA ILE A 24 -7.34 2.15 9.29
C ILE A 24 -7.26 3.20 10.38
N GLU A 25 -6.10 3.82 10.48
CA GLU A 25 -5.78 4.79 11.53
C GLU A 25 -5.36 6.11 10.91
N ARG A 26 -5.65 7.21 11.61
CA ARG A 26 -5.13 8.53 11.27
C ARG A 26 -4.03 8.85 12.27
N ALA A 27 -2.78 8.91 11.80
CA ALA A 27 -1.67 9.39 12.62
C ALA A 27 -1.81 10.89 12.90
N ALA A 28 -1.47 11.34 14.11
CA ALA A 28 -1.32 12.76 14.39
C ALA A 28 -0.19 13.37 13.53
N ASP A 29 -0.22 14.68 13.30
CA ASP A 29 0.74 15.32 12.38
C ASP A 29 2.18 15.15 12.89
N GLU A 30 2.39 15.19 14.21
CA GLU A 30 3.70 15.04 14.86
C GLU A 30 4.27 13.62 14.75
N GLN A 31 3.42 12.63 14.49
CA GLN A 31 3.81 11.24 14.31
C GLN A 31 4.19 10.92 12.85
N ARG A 32 3.94 11.84 11.90
CA ARG A 32 4.22 11.65 10.47
C ARG A 32 5.63 12.13 10.14
N ILE A 33 6.61 11.26 10.38
CA ILE A 33 8.00 11.52 10.04
C ILE A 33 8.31 10.84 8.70
N TYR A 34 8.64 11.63 7.67
CA TYR A 34 8.98 11.13 6.34
C TYR A 34 9.86 12.16 5.60
N ASP A 35 10.60 11.74 4.58
CA ASP A 35 11.35 12.64 3.69
C ASP A 35 10.45 13.07 2.51
N PRO A 36 10.13 14.36 2.35
CA PRO A 36 9.31 14.85 1.26
C PRO A 36 9.93 14.67 -0.14
N HIS A 37 11.24 14.50 -0.24
CA HIS A 37 11.97 14.45 -1.52
C HIS A 37 12.50 13.04 -1.85
N TYR A 38 12.20 12.03 -1.03
CA TYR A 38 12.61 10.67 -1.30
C TYR A 38 11.91 10.12 -2.55
N LEU A 39 12.70 9.91 -3.62
CA LEU A 39 12.26 9.45 -4.94
C LEU A 39 11.07 10.25 -5.51
N SER A 40 10.98 11.53 -5.19
CA SER A 40 9.89 12.41 -5.58
C SER A 40 10.36 13.86 -5.62
N GLU A 41 9.77 14.67 -6.50
CA GLU A 41 10.00 16.13 -6.54
C GLU A 41 9.29 16.86 -5.38
N GLY A 42 8.45 16.16 -4.61
CA GLY A 42 7.79 16.68 -3.43
C GLY A 42 6.58 15.84 -3.01
N ARG A 43 6.57 15.35 -1.77
CA ARG A 43 5.48 14.56 -1.19
C ARG A 43 4.64 15.40 -0.23
N SER A 44 3.33 15.44 -0.49
CA SER A 44 2.35 16.05 0.41
C SER A 44 2.28 15.32 1.76
N ALA A 45 1.99 16.07 2.84
CA ALA A 45 1.67 15.53 4.16
C ALA A 45 0.34 14.73 4.19
N ARG A 46 -0.43 14.76 3.10
CA ARG A 46 -1.66 13.99 2.90
C ARG A 46 -1.40 12.68 2.16
N PHE A 47 -0.58 11.81 2.75
CA PHE A 47 -0.27 10.50 2.18
C PHE A 47 -1.00 9.37 2.91
N VAL A 48 -1.03 8.20 2.29
CA VAL A 48 -1.48 6.94 2.90
C VAL A 48 -0.29 6.00 2.94
N LEU A 49 -0.02 5.43 4.11
CA LEU A 49 1.00 4.42 4.30
C LEU A 49 0.32 3.05 4.46
N PHE A 50 0.70 2.08 3.63
CA PHE A 50 0.20 0.72 3.72
C PHE A 50 1.27 -0.18 4.35
N HIS A 51 0.95 -0.81 5.47
CA HIS A 51 1.71 -1.93 6.02
C HIS A 51 0.96 -3.22 5.70
N ILE A 52 1.56 -4.07 4.87
CA ILE A 52 0.94 -5.32 4.40
C ILE A 52 1.71 -6.50 5.01
N PHE A 53 1.03 -7.29 5.84
CA PHE A 53 1.54 -8.56 6.35
C PHE A 53 0.92 -9.70 5.55
N ALA A 54 1.73 -10.60 4.98
CA ALA A 54 1.26 -11.73 4.19
C ALA A 54 2.11 -12.98 4.48
N GLY A 55 1.45 -14.13 4.65
CA GLY A 55 2.11 -15.36 5.12
C GLY A 55 2.76 -16.23 4.04
N LYS A 56 2.29 -16.18 2.78
CA LYS A 56 2.93 -16.94 1.67
C LYS A 56 4.02 -16.09 1.00
N PRO A 57 5.24 -16.62 0.82
CA PRO A 57 6.26 -15.98 -0.01
C PRO A 57 5.73 -15.83 -1.43
N ARG A 58 5.69 -14.60 -1.94
CA ARG A 58 5.30 -14.34 -3.33
C ARG A 58 6.47 -14.62 -4.27
N SER A 59 6.19 -14.97 -5.52
CA SER A 59 7.23 -14.99 -6.54
C SER A 59 7.79 -13.57 -6.74
N ARG A 60 9.09 -13.45 -7.08
CA ARG A 60 9.74 -12.14 -7.31
C ARG A 60 9.01 -11.28 -8.36
N ALA A 61 8.35 -11.91 -9.32
CA ALA A 61 7.57 -11.22 -10.36
C ALA A 61 6.35 -10.49 -9.76
N GLN A 62 5.58 -11.14 -8.90
CA GLN A 62 4.38 -10.56 -8.28
C GLN A 62 4.71 -9.38 -7.33
N ASN A 63 5.87 -9.41 -6.66
CA ASN A 63 6.27 -8.31 -5.78
C ASN A 63 6.66 -7.04 -6.57
N ARG A 64 7.40 -7.20 -7.69
CA ARG A 64 7.92 -6.07 -8.47
C ARG A 64 6.82 -5.24 -9.14
N ASP A 65 5.80 -5.90 -9.71
CA ASP A 65 4.78 -5.21 -10.48
C ASP A 65 3.80 -4.44 -9.57
N SER A 66 3.58 -4.94 -8.35
CA SER A 66 2.70 -4.31 -7.36
C SER A 66 3.27 -3.05 -6.67
N ILE A 67 4.60 -2.87 -6.63
CA ILE A 67 5.23 -1.69 -6.01
C ILE A 67 5.31 -0.50 -6.99
N VAL A 68 5.28 -0.75 -8.30
CA VAL A 68 5.50 0.27 -9.35
C VAL A 68 4.20 0.89 -9.89
N GLY A 69 3.03 0.28 -9.62
CA GLY A 69 1.74 0.68 -10.21
C GLY A 69 1.12 2.01 -9.75
N SER A 70 1.70 2.74 -8.80
CA SER A 70 1.07 3.95 -8.22
C SER A 70 1.70 5.30 -8.63
N ALA A 71 2.56 5.33 -9.66
CA ALA A 71 3.29 6.54 -10.07
C ALA A 71 2.92 7.07 -11.47
N ARG A 72 1.73 6.76 -12.01
CA ARG A 72 1.21 7.40 -13.22
C ARG A 72 -0.24 7.83 -13.01
N GLY A 73 -0.40 9.12 -12.75
CA GLY A 73 -1.65 9.86 -12.62
C GLY A 73 -1.31 11.31 -12.34
#